data_AF-A0A2D7L7X3-F1
#
_entry.id   AF-A0A2D7L7X3-F1
#
_cell.length_a   1.000
_cell.length_b   1.000
_cell.length_c   1.000
_cell.angle_alpha   90.00
_cell.angle_beta   90.00
_cell.angle_gamma   90.00
#
_symmetry.space_group_name_H-M   'P 1'
#
loop_
_entity.id
_entity.type
_entity.pdbx_description
1 polymer ?
#
loop_
_entity_poly.entity_id
_entity_poly.type
_entity_poly.pdbx_seq_one_letter_code
_entity_poly.pdbx_strand_id
1 'polypeptide(L)'
;MESSSGVRFGEGETIDFTPPSGFMIVPWVISLLAVVIGLLWSFIGLVNNDYTMVTFGGILGVPGCLLVIWLTPTRLEKAYDQIRVEEKPRDFVHRSETGGRTGSFWTGHYSNSPKKDDRGWVFSAPGPEHWDKEDRYGPDKMGIISEHPTVVGTPIPATISADGIFTAIIALYSIPVSILSVTIGMSIMQAAGDSEEWFFGLILVIGPALFSIGYAISSWQTGTKMQLTIDVPTSKIRSMAAGELELVGQVRRWASPAPAVSVGGDPARTYQNLHSWRWLYEIYLRRT
;
A
#
# COMPACT_ATOMS: atom_id res chain seq x y z
N MET A 1 4.16 15.48 30.98
CA MET A 1 5.51 15.40 30.39
C MET A 1 5.57 14.11 29.60
N GLU A 2 5.85 14.25 28.30
CA GLU A 2 6.12 13.21 27.29
C GLU A 2 5.17 12.00 27.19
N SER A 3 4.13 12.15 26.36
CA SER A 3 3.52 11.03 25.64
C SER A 3 3.18 11.50 24.22
N SER A 4 4.19 11.93 23.48
CA SER A 4 4.07 12.10 22.03
C SER A 4 4.55 10.83 21.35
N SER A 5 3.81 9.73 21.50
CA SER A 5 3.90 8.60 20.57
C SER A 5 2.95 8.78 19.38
N GLY A 6 2.60 10.02 19.06
CA GLY A 6 1.97 10.33 17.79
C GLY A 6 2.95 9.94 16.69
N VAL A 7 2.56 8.99 15.85
CA VAL A 7 3.30 8.62 14.66
C VAL A 7 3.53 9.89 13.86
N ARG A 8 4.79 10.34 13.85
CA ARG A 8 5.22 11.45 13.02
C ARG A 8 5.47 10.86 11.64
N PHE A 9 4.56 11.12 10.71
CA PHE A 9 4.93 11.05 9.30
C PHE A 9 6.15 11.97 9.12
N GLY A 10 7.25 11.42 8.63
CA GLY A 10 8.52 12.15 8.53
C GLY A 10 8.35 13.45 7.74
N GLU A 11 9.20 14.44 8.04
CA GLU A 11 9.27 15.67 7.25
C GLU A 11 9.61 15.34 5.79
N GLY A 12 8.99 16.05 4.85
CA GLY A 12 9.20 15.80 3.42
C GLY A 12 10.66 16.05 3.04
N GLU A 13 11.37 14.99 2.66
CA GLU A 13 12.71 15.12 2.07
C GLU A 13 12.61 15.55 0.60
N THR A 14 13.69 16.12 0.09
CA THR A 14 13.75 16.65 -1.28
C THR A 14 13.66 15.55 -2.34
N ILE A 15 14.15 14.34 -2.03
CA ILE A 15 14.16 13.18 -2.93
C ILE A 15 13.62 11.95 -2.19
N ASP A 16 12.55 11.34 -2.72
CA ASP A 16 12.04 10.05 -2.24
C ASP A 16 12.61 8.88 -3.05
N PHE A 17 13.56 8.16 -2.46
CA PHE A 17 14.10 6.92 -2.99
C PHE A 17 14.02 5.81 -1.94
N THR A 18 12.91 5.06 -1.93
CA THR A 18 12.62 4.07 -0.89
C THR A 18 12.88 2.65 -1.39
N PRO A 19 13.89 1.92 -0.87
CA PRO A 19 14.15 0.54 -1.31
C PRO A 19 13.07 -0.43 -0.78
N PRO A 20 12.66 -1.42 -1.60
CA PRO A 20 11.75 -2.48 -1.17
C PRO A 20 12.36 -3.35 -0.06
N SER A 21 11.50 -3.94 0.76
CA SER A 21 11.89 -4.84 1.83
C SER A 21 11.89 -6.31 1.38
N GLY A 22 12.64 -7.16 2.09
CA GLY A 22 12.68 -8.60 1.83
C GLY A 22 13.38 -8.99 0.53
N PHE A 23 12.90 -10.06 -0.12
CA PHE A 23 13.53 -10.64 -1.32
C PHE A 23 13.40 -9.75 -2.57
N MET A 24 12.43 -8.83 -2.58
CA MET A 24 12.18 -7.89 -3.68
C MET A 24 13.34 -6.90 -3.91
N ILE A 25 14.26 -6.77 -2.94
CA ILE A 25 15.44 -5.92 -3.08
C ILE A 25 16.39 -6.41 -4.18
N VAL A 26 16.47 -7.72 -4.42
CA VAL A 26 17.37 -8.32 -5.41
C VAL A 26 17.00 -7.89 -6.84
N PRO A 27 15.77 -8.14 -7.33
CA PRO A 27 15.38 -7.67 -8.66
C PRO A 27 15.39 -6.15 -8.78
N TRP A 28 15.14 -5.41 -7.68
CA TRP A 28 15.22 -3.95 -7.68
C TRP A 28 16.65 -3.43 -7.90
N VAL A 29 17.65 -4.01 -7.21
CA VAL A 29 19.07 -3.67 -7.42
C VAL A 29 19.53 -4.04 -8.84
N ILE A 30 19.14 -5.21 -9.34
CA ILE A 30 19.45 -5.63 -10.72
C ILE A 30 18.88 -4.62 -11.72
N SER A 31 17.65 -4.15 -11.48
CA SER A 31 16.99 -3.17 -12.34
C SER A 31 17.72 -1.82 -12.31
N LEU A 32 18.19 -1.37 -11.13
CA LEU A 32 19.02 -0.16 -11.02
C LEU A 32 20.34 -0.29 -11.77
N LEU A 33 21.00 -1.45 -11.67
CA LEU A 33 22.23 -1.71 -12.43
C LEU A 33 21.96 -1.67 -13.94
N ALA A 34 20.83 -2.22 -14.41
CA ALA A 34 20.43 -2.15 -15.81
C ALA A 34 20.21 -0.69 -16.26
N VAL A 35 19.59 0.16 -15.43
CA VAL A 35 19.44 1.60 -15.72
C VAL A 35 20.80 2.29 -15.84
N VAL A 36 21.71 2.05 -14.89
CA VAL A 36 23.05 2.67 -14.89
C VAL A 36 23.85 2.23 -16.12
N ILE A 37 23.86 0.93 -16.43
CA ILE A 37 24.53 0.39 -17.62
C ILE A 37 23.91 0.96 -18.90
N GLY A 38 22.57 1.02 -18.98
CA GLY A 38 21.86 1.57 -20.12
C GLY A 38 22.20 3.04 -20.37
N LEU A 39 22.20 3.86 -19.31
CA LEU A 39 22.58 5.27 -19.38
C LEU A 39 24.06 5.45 -19.78
N LEU A 40 24.97 4.65 -19.24
CA LEU A 40 26.39 4.69 -19.60
C LEU A 40 26.61 4.34 -21.08
N TRP A 41 25.96 3.29 -21.57
CA TRP A 41 26.05 2.90 -22.98
C TRP A 41 25.45 3.96 -23.90
N SER A 42 24.32 4.56 -23.52
CA SER A 42 23.75 5.67 -24.28
C SER A 42 24.65 6.90 -24.27
N PHE A 43 25.31 7.22 -23.15
CA PHE A 43 26.25 8.33 -23.07
C PHE A 43 27.49 8.09 -23.95
N ILE A 44 28.09 6.90 -23.87
CA ILE A 44 29.24 6.51 -24.70
C ILE A 44 28.86 6.51 -26.18
N GLY A 45 27.69 5.96 -26.53
CA GLY A 45 27.16 5.98 -27.89
C GLY A 45 26.97 7.40 -28.41
N LEU A 46 26.44 8.31 -27.59
CA LEU A 46 26.25 9.71 -27.96
C LEU A 46 27.59 10.43 -28.20
N VAL A 47 28.59 10.20 -27.33
CA VAL A 47 29.93 10.80 -27.47
C VAL A 47 30.63 10.30 -28.75
N ASN A 48 30.45 9.02 -29.09
CA ASN A 48 31.09 8.40 -30.25
C ASN A 48 30.26 8.51 -31.55
N ASN A 49 29.11 9.19 -31.53
CA ASN A 49 28.12 9.20 -32.62
C ASN A 49 27.68 7.80 -33.09
N ASP A 50 27.69 6.82 -32.18
CA ASP A 50 27.22 5.45 -32.43
C ASP A 50 25.77 5.31 -31.95
N TYR A 51 24.84 5.48 -32.91
CA TYR A 51 23.41 5.34 -32.66
C TYR A 51 23.01 3.91 -32.25
N THR A 52 23.76 2.88 -32.66
CA THR A 52 23.48 1.50 -32.29
C THR A 52 23.73 1.27 -30.80
N MET A 53 24.82 1.80 -30.25
CA MET A 53 25.04 1.80 -28.79
C MET A 53 23.95 2.56 -28.02
N VAL A 54 23.49 3.70 -28.56
CA VAL A 54 22.39 4.46 -27.93
C VAL A 54 21.11 3.62 -27.87
N THR A 55 20.77 2.91 -28.95
CA THR A 55 19.61 2.00 -28.99
C THR A 55 19.76 0.85 -27.99
N PHE A 56 20.92 0.20 -27.92
CA PHE A 56 21.17 -0.86 -26.92
C PHE A 56 21.04 -0.35 -25.49
N GLY A 57 21.53 0.87 -25.21
CA GLY A 57 21.36 1.52 -23.92
C GLY A 57 19.89 1.77 -23.56
N GLY A 58 19.06 2.16 -24.54
CA GLY A 58 17.61 2.32 -24.35
C GLY A 58 16.87 1.01 -24.09
N ILE A 59 17.25 -0.08 -24.79
CA ILE A 59 16.67 -1.42 -24.61
C ILE A 59 16.91 -1.95 -23.20
N LEU A 60 18.04 -1.62 -22.56
CA LEU A 60 18.30 -1.98 -21.17
C LEU A 60 17.73 -0.96 -20.18
N GLY A 61 17.88 0.33 -20.47
CA GLY A 61 17.53 1.43 -19.57
C GLY A 61 16.03 1.56 -19.35
N VAL A 62 15.21 1.48 -20.40
CA VAL A 62 13.75 1.69 -20.31
C VAL A 62 13.06 0.56 -19.51
N PRO A 63 13.28 -0.74 -19.80
CA PRO A 63 12.73 -1.81 -18.96
C PRO A 63 13.27 -1.78 -17.53
N GLY A 64 14.55 -1.42 -17.35
CA GLY A 64 15.12 -1.20 -16.02
C GLY A 64 14.36 -0.13 -15.23
N CYS A 65 14.06 1.02 -15.84
CA CYS A 65 13.28 2.09 -15.22
C CYS A 65 11.86 1.63 -14.86
N LEU A 66 11.17 0.92 -15.77
CA LEU A 66 9.83 0.38 -15.52
C LEU A 66 9.82 -0.63 -14.36
N LEU A 67 10.81 -1.52 -14.30
CA LEU A 67 10.93 -2.48 -13.20
C LEU A 67 11.25 -1.77 -11.88
N VAL A 68 12.10 -0.74 -11.88
CA VAL A 68 12.34 0.04 -10.66
C VAL A 68 11.07 0.72 -10.19
N ILE A 69 10.32 1.39 -11.07
CA ILE A 69 9.04 2.04 -10.73
C ILE A 69 8.08 1.00 -10.12
N TRP A 70 7.95 -0.17 -10.73
CA TRP A 70 7.03 -1.22 -10.27
C TRP A 70 7.44 -1.84 -8.92
N LEU A 71 8.74 -1.92 -8.64
CA LEU A 71 9.28 -2.55 -7.43
C LEU A 71 9.52 -1.57 -6.28
N THR A 72 9.45 -0.26 -6.52
CA THR A 72 9.72 0.77 -5.51
C THR A 72 8.45 1.05 -4.71
N PRO A 73 8.37 0.66 -3.42
CA PRO A 73 7.24 1.02 -2.59
C PRO A 73 7.28 2.50 -2.25
N THR A 74 6.12 3.05 -1.89
CA THR A 74 6.06 4.43 -1.40
C THR A 74 6.58 4.53 0.04
N ARG A 75 7.09 5.70 0.46
CA ARG A 75 7.44 5.94 1.88
C ARG A 75 6.28 5.66 2.80
N LEU A 76 5.09 6.09 2.39
CA LEU A 76 3.88 5.94 3.17
C LEU A 76 3.57 4.46 3.39
N GLU A 77 3.68 3.63 2.34
CA GLU A 77 3.55 2.18 2.43
C GLU A 77 4.56 1.56 3.40
N LYS A 78 5.83 1.98 3.35
CA LYS A 78 6.86 1.49 4.27
C LYS A 78 6.62 1.92 5.71
N ALA A 79 6.18 3.16 5.93
CA ALA A 79 5.81 3.67 7.25
C ALA A 79 4.61 2.90 7.80
N TYR A 80 3.57 2.66 6.98
CA TYR A 80 2.43 1.83 7.37
C TYR A 80 2.84 0.39 7.70
N ASP A 81 3.75 -0.20 6.93
CA ASP A 81 4.25 -1.54 7.19
C ASP A 81 5.05 -1.60 8.50
N GLN A 82 5.85 -0.58 8.81
CA GLN A 82 6.55 -0.48 10.09
C GLN A 82 5.56 -0.41 11.26
N ILE A 83 4.56 0.47 11.15
CA ILE A 83 3.52 0.62 12.18
C ILE A 83 2.78 -0.71 12.36
N ARG A 84 2.39 -1.40 11.27
CA ARG A 84 1.72 -2.71 11.34
C ARG A 84 2.57 -3.82 11.96
N VAL A 85 3.89 -3.72 11.88
CA VAL A 85 4.80 -4.68 12.52
C VAL A 85 4.96 -4.38 14.01
N GLU A 86 4.99 -3.10 14.39
CA GLU A 86 5.04 -2.64 15.79
C GLU A 86 3.71 -2.92 16.50
N GLU A 87 2.60 -2.52 15.88
CA GLU A 87 1.24 -2.75 16.31
C GLU A 87 0.76 -4.14 15.85
N LYS A 88 1.18 -5.16 16.59
CA LYS A 88 0.75 -6.54 16.33
C LYS A 88 -0.78 -6.61 16.36
N PRO A 89 -1.41 -7.38 15.44
CA PRO A 89 -2.85 -7.44 15.35
C PRO A 89 -3.49 -7.89 16.66
N ARG A 90 -4.69 -7.38 16.94
CA ARG A 90 -5.44 -7.69 18.17
C ARG A 90 -5.57 -9.19 18.41
N ASP A 91 -5.76 -9.97 17.36
CA ASP A 91 -5.83 -11.44 17.44
C ASP A 91 -4.54 -12.06 17.95
N PHE A 92 -3.38 -11.51 17.57
CA PHE A 92 -2.07 -11.92 18.06
C PHE A 92 -1.94 -11.58 19.55
N VAL A 93 -2.30 -10.35 19.95
CA VAL A 93 -2.26 -9.90 21.36
C VAL A 93 -3.17 -10.78 22.22
N HIS A 94 -4.42 -10.96 21.81
CA HIS A 94 -5.40 -11.77 22.54
C HIS A 94 -4.94 -13.22 22.74
N ARG A 95 -4.33 -13.84 21.71
CA ARG A 95 -3.76 -15.21 21.80
C ARG A 95 -2.52 -15.27 22.70
N SER A 96 -1.68 -14.23 22.67
CA SER A 96 -0.51 -14.14 23.53
C SER A 96 -0.89 -14.03 25.01
N GLU A 97 -1.95 -13.28 25.31
CA GLU A 97 -2.49 -13.09 26.66
C GLU A 97 -3.24 -14.31 27.19
N THR A 98 -3.93 -15.07 26.33
CA THR A 98 -4.61 -16.32 26.74
C THR A 98 -3.66 -17.50 26.96
N GLY A 99 -2.34 -17.30 26.88
CA GLY A 99 -1.36 -18.38 27.03
C GLY A 99 -1.46 -19.44 25.94
N GLY A 100 -2.10 -19.10 24.81
CA GLY A 100 -2.36 -19.99 23.69
C GLY A 100 -1.08 -20.32 22.95
N ARG A 101 -0.31 -21.29 23.46
CA ARG A 101 0.76 -21.94 22.69
C ARG A 101 0.11 -22.61 21.49
N THR A 102 0.31 -22.01 20.33
CA THR A 102 -0.09 -22.54 19.04
C THR A 102 0.88 -23.66 18.65
N GLY A 103 0.64 -24.86 19.18
CA GLY A 103 1.42 -26.04 18.87
C GLY A 103 1.61 -26.91 20.10
N SER A 104 0.87 -28.01 20.17
CA SER A 104 1.33 -29.15 20.95
C SER A 104 2.17 -30.01 20.02
N PHE A 105 3.44 -30.21 20.39
CA PHE A 105 4.34 -31.16 19.72
C PHE A 105 3.67 -32.53 19.54
N TRP A 106 2.82 -32.92 20.49
CA TRP A 106 2.14 -34.22 20.53
C TRP A 106 0.89 -34.30 19.65
N THR A 107 0.23 -33.18 19.32
CA THR A 107 -0.97 -33.18 18.47
C THR A 107 -0.69 -32.79 17.03
N GLY A 108 0.53 -32.35 16.69
CA GLY A 108 0.93 -31.99 15.33
C GLY A 108 0.20 -30.77 14.74
N HIS A 109 -0.69 -30.13 15.51
CA HIS A 109 -1.45 -28.98 15.07
C HIS A 109 -0.71 -27.68 15.40
N TYR A 110 -0.02 -27.14 14.39
CA TYR A 110 0.54 -25.79 14.43
C TYR A 110 -0.45 -24.85 13.76
N SER A 111 -1.08 -23.95 14.51
CA SER A 111 -1.88 -22.88 13.90
C SER A 111 -0.94 -21.75 13.50
N ASN A 112 -0.88 -21.44 12.20
CA ASN A 112 -0.12 -20.29 11.70
C ASN A 112 -0.79 -19.00 12.19
N SER A 113 -0.10 -18.23 13.04
CA SER A 113 -0.58 -16.92 13.45
C SER A 113 -0.12 -15.88 12.42
N PRO A 114 -1.04 -15.10 11.83
CA PRO A 114 -0.67 -14.06 10.89
C PRO A 114 0.24 -13.05 11.60
N LYS A 115 1.39 -12.76 11.00
CA LYS A 115 2.36 -11.78 11.50
C LYS A 115 1.97 -10.34 11.18
N LYS A 116 1.07 -10.17 10.20
CA LYS A 116 0.56 -8.90 9.69
C LYS A 116 -0.95 -9.09 9.47
N ASP A 117 -1.74 -8.10 9.87
CA ASP A 117 -3.15 -8.01 9.49
C ASP A 117 -3.31 -6.81 8.57
N ASP A 118 -3.49 -7.07 7.27
CA ASP A 118 -3.61 -6.02 6.27
C ASP A 118 -4.96 -5.28 6.32
N ARG A 119 -5.94 -5.84 7.03
CA ARG A 119 -7.28 -5.28 7.25
C ARG A 119 -7.50 -4.79 8.68
N GLY A 120 -6.53 -5.04 9.54
CA GLY A 120 -6.55 -4.62 10.93
C GLY A 120 -6.42 -3.11 11.07
N TRP A 121 -6.91 -2.60 12.19
CA TRP A 121 -6.64 -1.22 12.57
C TRP A 121 -5.12 -1.05 12.71
N VAL A 122 -4.58 -0.03 12.05
CA VAL A 122 -3.15 0.30 12.07
C VAL A 122 -2.71 0.83 13.44
N PHE A 123 -3.65 1.39 14.20
CA PHE A 123 -3.43 2.00 15.50
C PHE A 123 -4.34 1.42 16.58
N SER A 124 -3.80 1.33 17.79
CA SER A 124 -4.51 0.85 18.95
C SER A 124 -5.55 1.88 19.40
N ALA A 125 -6.79 1.43 19.60
CA ALA A 125 -7.85 2.30 20.10
C ALA A 125 -7.48 2.82 21.51
N PRO A 126 -7.80 4.08 21.85
CA PRO A 126 -7.46 4.67 23.14
C PRO A 126 -8.08 3.84 24.29
N GLY A 127 -7.31 3.64 25.35
CA GLY A 127 -7.75 2.84 26.49
C GLY A 127 -8.84 3.52 27.34
N PRO A 128 -9.46 2.77 28.28
CA PRO A 128 -10.54 3.25 29.14
C PRO A 128 -10.19 4.47 30.01
N GLU A 129 -8.89 4.72 30.22
CA GLU A 129 -8.41 5.91 30.93
C GLU A 129 -8.65 7.23 30.19
N HIS A 130 -8.81 7.18 28.86
CA HIS A 130 -9.05 8.35 28.02
C HIS A 130 -10.53 8.61 27.73
N TRP A 131 -11.41 7.66 28.05
CA TRP A 131 -12.85 7.76 27.77
C TRP A 131 -13.55 8.79 28.65
N ASP A 132 -14.50 9.52 28.06
CA ASP A 132 -15.45 10.31 28.84
C ASP A 132 -16.38 9.37 29.64
N LYS A 133 -16.27 9.46 30.97
CA LYS A 133 -17.05 8.66 31.92
C LYS A 133 -18.39 9.31 32.26
N GLU A 134 -18.52 10.61 32.02
CA GLU A 134 -19.71 11.42 32.31
C GLU A 134 -20.66 11.38 31.11
N ASP A 135 -20.18 11.74 29.91
CA ASP A 135 -20.95 11.63 28.66
C ASP A 135 -20.38 10.54 27.73
N ARG A 136 -20.97 9.35 27.79
CA ARG A 136 -20.51 8.17 27.03
C ARG A 136 -20.73 8.26 25.52
N TYR A 137 -21.61 9.14 25.07
CA TYR A 137 -21.81 9.42 23.65
C TYR A 137 -21.11 10.72 23.24
N GLY A 138 -20.54 11.43 24.22
CA GLY A 138 -19.75 12.62 24.05
C GLY A 138 -18.34 12.34 23.52
N PRO A 139 -17.69 13.40 23.00
CA PRO A 139 -16.28 13.34 22.62
C PRO A 139 -15.41 13.12 23.86
N ASP A 140 -14.34 12.33 23.72
CA ASP A 140 -13.40 12.11 24.82
C ASP A 140 -12.62 13.39 25.18
N LYS A 141 -12.01 13.42 26.37
CA LYS A 141 -11.31 14.61 26.89
C LYS A 141 -10.13 15.08 26.01
N MET A 142 -9.55 14.14 25.24
CA MET A 142 -8.50 14.40 24.23
C MET A 142 -9.08 14.72 22.84
N GLY A 143 -10.41 14.87 22.74
CA GLY A 143 -11.13 15.00 21.49
C GLY A 143 -11.28 13.68 20.76
N ILE A 144 -11.49 13.78 19.46
CA ILE A 144 -11.39 12.65 18.55
C ILE A 144 -9.96 12.08 18.63
N ILE A 145 -9.80 10.75 18.65
CA ILE A 145 -8.49 10.08 18.62
C ILE A 145 -7.57 10.70 17.56
N SER A 146 -6.28 10.85 17.85
CA SER A 146 -5.32 11.47 16.92
C SER A 146 -5.31 10.81 15.54
N GLU A 147 -5.71 9.54 15.48
CA GLU A 147 -5.72 8.71 14.28
C GLU A 147 -7.03 8.78 13.50
N HIS A 148 -8.06 9.45 14.05
CA HIS A 148 -9.27 9.70 13.29
C HIS A 148 -8.87 10.53 12.08
N PRO A 149 -9.47 10.29 10.91
CA PRO A 149 -9.06 10.86 9.63
C PRO A 149 -8.75 12.37 9.62
N THR A 150 -9.27 13.11 10.60
CA THR A 150 -9.00 14.52 10.83
C THR A 150 -7.62 14.95 11.35
N VAL A 151 -6.80 14.07 11.90
CA VAL A 151 -5.43 14.39 12.35
C VAL A 151 -4.44 13.31 11.91
N VAL A 152 -4.68 12.66 10.78
CA VAL A 152 -3.59 12.01 10.05
C VAL A 152 -2.78 13.17 9.46
N GLY A 153 -1.64 13.50 10.07
CA GLY A 153 -0.78 14.59 9.58
C GLY A 153 -0.61 14.46 8.07
N THR A 154 -0.88 15.54 7.33
CA THR A 154 -0.87 15.51 5.87
C THR A 154 0.50 15.01 5.42
N PRO A 155 0.60 13.85 4.74
CA PRO A 155 1.90 13.41 4.25
C PRO A 155 2.41 14.47 3.29
N ILE A 156 3.52 15.11 3.62
CA ILE A 156 4.15 16.08 2.73
C ILE A 156 4.87 15.26 1.66
N PRO A 157 4.42 15.29 0.39
CA PRO A 157 5.09 14.54 -0.65
C PRO A 157 6.51 15.06 -0.85
N ALA A 158 7.43 14.19 -1.24
CA ALA A 158 8.77 14.62 -1.65
C ALA A 158 8.67 15.51 -2.91
N THR A 159 9.58 16.48 -3.01
CA THR A 159 9.64 17.38 -4.18
C THR A 159 9.96 16.60 -5.47
N ILE A 160 10.78 15.56 -5.37
CA ILE A 160 11.13 14.66 -6.48
C ILE A 160 10.97 13.22 -5.98
N SER A 161 10.12 12.42 -6.63
CA SER A 161 10.00 10.99 -6.35
C SER A 161 10.89 10.16 -7.28
N ALA A 162 11.26 8.95 -6.84
CA ALA A 162 11.91 7.96 -7.70
C ALA A 162 11.11 7.73 -8.99
N ASP A 163 9.79 7.63 -8.88
CA ASP A 163 8.89 7.52 -10.03
C ASP A 163 9.03 8.71 -11.00
N GLY A 164 9.14 9.93 -10.48
CA GLY A 164 9.40 11.12 -11.29
C GLY A 164 10.75 11.08 -12.02
N ILE A 165 11.82 10.63 -11.35
CA ILE A 165 13.16 10.50 -11.96
C ILE A 165 13.14 9.46 -13.09
N PHE A 166 12.62 8.26 -12.84
CA PHE A 166 12.61 7.17 -13.82
C PHE A 166 11.63 7.44 -14.97
N THR A 167 10.49 8.07 -14.70
CA THR A 167 9.55 8.50 -15.75
C THR A 167 10.18 9.59 -16.63
N ALA A 168 10.96 10.51 -16.06
CA ALA A 168 11.71 11.50 -16.85
C ALA A 168 12.75 10.83 -17.77
N ILE A 169 13.47 9.82 -17.28
CA ILE A 169 14.41 9.04 -18.10
C ILE A 169 13.67 8.33 -19.24
N ILE A 170 12.54 7.67 -18.96
CA ILE A 170 11.71 7.02 -19.98
C ILE A 170 11.23 8.03 -21.02
N ALA A 171 10.79 9.23 -20.60
CA ALA A 171 10.37 10.29 -21.49
C ALA A 171 11.51 10.80 -22.39
N LEU A 172 12.75 10.83 -21.90
CA LEU A 172 13.91 11.17 -22.73
C LEU A 172 14.19 10.10 -23.79
N TYR A 173 14.03 8.82 -23.46
CA TYR A 173 14.18 7.71 -24.42
C TYR A 173 12.99 7.57 -25.38
N SER A 174 11.80 8.06 -25.03
CA SER A 174 10.62 7.96 -25.91
C SER A 174 10.76 8.78 -27.19
N ILE A 175 11.50 9.89 -27.15
CA ILE A 175 11.76 10.75 -28.31
C ILE A 175 12.53 9.99 -29.40
N PRO A 176 13.76 9.48 -29.19
CA PRO A 176 14.49 8.76 -30.23
C PRO A 176 13.80 7.46 -30.64
N VAL A 177 13.12 6.77 -29.73
CA VAL A 177 12.37 5.54 -30.04
C VAL A 177 11.17 5.83 -30.96
N SER A 178 10.43 6.93 -30.71
CA SER A 178 9.32 7.31 -31.57
C SER A 178 9.79 7.74 -32.97
N ILE A 179 10.91 8.46 -33.07
CA ILE A 179 11.52 8.80 -34.36
C ILE A 179 11.90 7.52 -35.12
N LEU A 180 12.60 6.60 -34.48
CA LEU A 180 13.01 5.32 -35.09
C LEU A 180 11.79 4.50 -35.55
N SER A 181 10.76 4.41 -34.70
CA SER A 181 9.51 3.72 -35.02
C SER A 181 8.84 4.31 -36.26
N VAL A 182 8.75 5.64 -36.36
CA VAL A 182 8.18 6.33 -37.51
C VAL A 182 9.03 6.12 -38.77
N THR A 183 10.35 6.22 -38.68
CA THR A 183 11.24 5.99 -39.82
C THR A 183 11.12 4.56 -40.37
N ILE A 184 11.14 3.56 -39.49
CA ILE A 184 10.95 2.15 -39.88
C ILE A 184 9.56 1.95 -40.46
N GLY A 185 8.52 2.47 -39.80
CA GLY A 185 7.14 2.36 -40.26
C GLY A 185 6.93 2.95 -41.66
N MET A 186 7.47 4.15 -41.93
CA MET A 186 7.41 4.75 -43.27
C MET A 186 8.15 3.91 -44.32
N SER A 187 9.31 3.36 -43.98
CA SER A 187 10.07 2.51 -44.92
C SER A 187 9.32 1.23 -45.28
N ILE A 188 8.65 0.60 -44.31
CA ILE A 188 7.82 -0.58 -44.52
C ILE A 188 6.61 -0.22 -45.37
N MET A 189 5.92 0.89 -45.09
CA MET A 189 4.77 1.32 -45.90
C MET A 189 5.14 1.64 -47.35
N GLN A 190 6.34 2.18 -47.61
CA GLN A 190 6.82 2.45 -48.96
C GLN A 190 7.20 1.18 -49.73
N ALA A 191 7.70 0.16 -49.02
CA ALA A 191 8.11 -1.12 -49.59
C ALA A 191 6.98 -2.17 -49.60
N ALA A 192 5.84 -1.88 -48.96
CA ALA A 192 4.76 -2.83 -48.74
C ALA A 192 4.22 -3.39 -50.06
N GLY A 193 4.29 -4.72 -50.19
CA GLY A 193 3.73 -5.45 -51.34
C GLY A 193 2.26 -5.81 -51.16
N ASP A 194 1.77 -5.81 -49.92
CA ASP A 194 0.41 -6.19 -49.55
C ASP A 194 -0.19 -5.27 -48.47
N SER A 195 -1.46 -5.52 -48.13
CA SER A 195 -2.19 -4.75 -47.12
C SER A 195 -1.74 -5.01 -45.69
N GLU A 196 -1.13 -6.17 -45.40
CA GLU A 196 -0.71 -6.55 -44.05
C GLU A 196 0.58 -5.83 -43.64
N GLU A 197 1.58 -5.82 -44.53
CA GLU A 197 2.83 -5.07 -44.36
C GLU A 197 2.56 -3.57 -44.24
N TRP A 198 1.64 -3.05 -45.06
CA TRP A 198 1.24 -1.65 -44.98
C TRP A 198 0.59 -1.31 -43.64
N PHE A 199 -0.31 -2.18 -43.14
CA PHE A 199 -0.96 -1.99 -41.84
C PHE A 199 0.04 -2.07 -40.67
N PHE A 200 1.03 -2.97 -40.74
CA PHE A 200 2.10 -3.04 -39.75
C PHE A 200 2.93 -1.75 -39.73
N GLY A 201 3.30 -1.23 -40.90
CA GLY A 201 3.99 0.06 -41.01
C GLY A 201 3.15 1.22 -40.44
N LEU A 202 1.83 1.21 -40.68
CA LEU A 202 0.90 2.21 -40.10
C LEU A 202 0.90 2.17 -38.57
N ILE A 203 0.89 0.98 -37.96
CA ILE A 203 0.97 0.82 -36.50
C ILE A 203 2.28 1.41 -35.97
N LEU A 204 3.41 1.22 -36.64
CA LEU A 204 4.69 1.78 -36.20
C LEU A 204 4.74 3.31 -36.31
N VAL A 205 4.02 3.91 -37.26
CA VAL A 205 3.93 5.36 -37.41
C VAL A 205 2.97 5.98 -36.38
N ILE A 206 1.77 5.43 -36.23
CA ILE A 206 0.70 6.03 -35.39
C ILE A 206 0.75 5.52 -33.94
N GLY A 207 1.23 4.30 -33.73
CA GLY A 207 1.26 3.62 -32.44
C GLY A 207 1.95 4.40 -31.32
N PRO A 208 3.16 4.98 -31.52
CA PRO A 208 3.82 5.78 -30.50
C PRO A 208 2.98 6.99 -30.05
N ALA A 209 2.24 7.63 -30.96
CA ALA A 209 1.36 8.74 -30.64
C ALA A 209 0.15 8.28 -29.81
N LEU A 210 -0.51 7.19 -30.23
CA LEU A 210 -1.63 6.60 -29.48
C LEU A 210 -1.21 6.13 -28.09
N PHE A 211 -0.05 5.49 -27.97
CA PHE A 211 0.52 5.07 -26.69
C PHE A 211 0.78 6.27 -25.77
N SER A 212 1.38 7.33 -26.30
CA SER A 212 1.66 8.56 -25.53
C SER A 212 0.37 9.23 -25.03
N ILE A 213 -0.68 9.28 -25.85
CA ILE A 213 -2.00 9.79 -25.45
C ILE A 213 -2.60 8.91 -24.35
N GLY A 214 -2.58 7.59 -24.52
CA GLY A 214 -3.10 6.65 -23.52
C GLY A 214 -2.38 6.77 -22.17
N TYR A 215 -1.05 6.88 -22.21
CA TYR A 215 -0.23 7.10 -21.01
C TYR A 215 -0.55 8.44 -20.33
N ALA A 216 -0.71 9.53 -21.11
CA ALA A 216 -1.07 10.84 -20.58
C ALA A 216 -2.47 10.86 -19.93
N ILE A 217 -3.45 10.15 -20.50
CA ILE A 217 -4.78 10.00 -19.89
C ILE A 217 -4.68 9.21 -18.58
N SER A 218 -3.91 8.11 -18.57
CA SER A 218 -3.72 7.30 -17.37
C SER A 218 -3.03 8.09 -16.24
N SER A 219 -1.97 8.84 -16.56
CA SER A 219 -1.27 9.67 -15.58
C SER A 219 -2.16 10.80 -15.05
N TRP A 220 -2.97 11.42 -15.91
CA TRP A 220 -3.96 12.42 -15.50
C TRP A 220 -5.01 11.85 -14.54
N GLN A 221 -5.57 10.69 -14.85
CA GLN A 221 -6.54 10.03 -13.98
C GLN A 221 -5.95 9.68 -12.61
N THR A 222 -4.73 9.15 -12.58
CA THR A 222 -4.02 8.82 -11.34
C THR A 222 -3.72 10.07 -10.52
N GLY A 223 -3.20 11.12 -11.16
CA GLY A 223 -2.92 12.40 -10.50
C GLY A 223 -4.18 13.05 -9.93
N THR A 224 -5.29 13.01 -10.69
CA THR A 224 -6.59 13.54 -10.23
C THR A 224 -7.11 12.75 -9.02
N LYS A 225 -7.03 11.42 -9.03
CA LYS A 225 -7.43 10.59 -7.88
C LYS A 225 -6.60 10.93 -6.63
N MET A 226 -5.30 11.14 -6.78
CA MET A 226 -4.42 11.52 -5.68
C MET A 226 -4.78 12.90 -5.12
N GLN A 227 -4.98 13.91 -5.98
CA GLN A 227 -5.40 15.25 -5.58
C GLN A 227 -6.75 15.22 -4.85
N LEU A 228 -7.75 14.54 -5.42
CA LEU A 228 -9.05 14.38 -4.77
C LEU A 228 -8.94 13.67 -3.41
N THR A 229 -8.03 12.71 -3.26
CA THR A 229 -7.82 12.03 -1.97
C THR A 229 -7.22 12.97 -0.92
N ILE A 230 -6.31 13.87 -1.33
CA ILE A 230 -5.71 14.89 -0.46
C ILE A 230 -6.72 15.98 -0.10
N ASP A 231 -7.53 16.39 -1.07
CA ASP A 231 -8.46 17.52 -0.94
C ASP A 231 -9.79 17.14 -0.29
N VAL A 232 -10.15 15.85 -0.21
CA VAL A 232 -11.36 15.42 0.48
C VAL A 232 -11.18 15.64 1.98
N PRO A 233 -11.89 16.61 2.60
CA PRO A 233 -11.85 16.78 4.02
C PRO A 233 -12.55 15.56 4.63
N THR A 234 -11.80 14.70 5.29
CA THR A 234 -12.39 13.61 6.05
C THR A 234 -13.20 14.25 7.19
N SER A 235 -14.52 14.28 7.05
CA SER A 235 -15.37 15.13 7.89
C SER A 235 -15.31 14.71 9.38
N LYS A 236 -15.38 15.69 10.30
CA LYS A 236 -15.61 15.47 11.75
C LYS A 236 -17.08 15.15 12.08
N ILE A 237 -17.99 15.14 11.10
CA ILE A 237 -19.44 15.15 11.35
C ILE A 237 -20.15 14.10 10.48
N ARG A 238 -20.57 13.04 11.18
CA ARG A 238 -21.55 11.99 10.85
C ARG A 238 -21.31 11.17 9.57
N SER A 239 -20.87 9.94 9.80
CA SER A 239 -21.37 8.76 9.11
C SER A 239 -22.88 8.88 8.80
N MET A 240 -23.25 8.86 7.52
CA MET A 240 -24.38 8.13 6.92
C MET A 240 -24.41 8.44 5.42
N ALA A 241 -24.47 7.45 4.54
CA ALA A 241 -25.75 6.87 4.13
C ALA A 241 -25.67 5.38 3.77
N ALA A 242 -26.66 4.65 4.29
CA ALA A 242 -27.31 3.41 3.82
C ALA A 242 -26.61 2.52 2.77
N GLY A 243 -26.26 1.30 3.20
CA GLY A 243 -25.66 0.21 2.40
C GLY A 243 -24.37 -0.28 3.06
N GLU A 244 -23.92 -1.52 2.81
CA GLU A 244 -22.75 -2.23 3.37
C GLU A 244 -21.60 -1.34 3.92
N LEU A 245 -21.80 -0.71 5.08
CA LEU A 245 -20.86 0.24 5.68
C LEU A 245 -20.41 -0.29 7.03
N GLU A 246 -19.09 -0.41 7.16
CA GLU A 246 -18.42 -0.61 8.44
C GLU A 246 -18.73 0.59 9.35
N LEU A 247 -19.39 0.31 10.47
CA LEU A 247 -19.50 1.23 11.60
C LEU A 247 -18.08 1.44 12.16
N VAL A 248 -17.42 2.50 11.71
CA VAL A 248 -16.15 2.95 12.30
C VAL A 248 -16.46 3.71 13.58
N GLY A 249 -16.58 2.96 14.67
CA GLY A 249 -16.81 3.50 16.01
C GLY A 249 -16.09 2.65 17.04
N GLN A 250 -15.52 3.27 18.06
CA GLN A 250 -14.93 2.55 19.17
C GLN A 250 -16.04 1.87 19.98
N VAL A 251 -16.01 0.54 20.07
CA VAL A 251 -16.90 -0.20 20.98
C VAL A 251 -16.46 0.08 22.42
N ARG A 252 -17.16 0.99 23.10
CA ARG A 252 -16.95 1.31 24.51
C ARG A 252 -17.62 0.27 25.40
N ARG A 253 -17.01 -0.04 26.56
CA ARG A 253 -17.68 -0.86 27.58
C ARG A 253 -18.85 -0.07 28.18
N TRP A 254 -19.90 -0.77 28.61
CA TRP A 254 -20.98 -0.15 29.39
C TRP A 254 -20.49 0.23 30.80
N ALA A 255 -21.35 0.89 31.59
CA ALA A 255 -21.05 1.37 32.96
C ALA A 255 -20.41 0.30 33.88
N SER A 256 -20.85 -0.94 33.69
CA SER A 256 -20.41 -2.11 34.43
C SER A 256 -19.68 -3.07 33.49
N PRO A 257 -18.65 -3.78 33.99
CA PRO A 257 -18.05 -4.87 33.23
C PRO A 257 -19.14 -5.89 32.87
N ALA A 258 -19.05 -6.46 31.67
CA ALA A 258 -19.99 -7.49 31.26
C ALA A 258 -19.91 -8.66 32.26
N PRO A 259 -21.05 -9.20 32.71
CA PRO A 259 -21.06 -10.31 33.65
C PRO A 259 -20.27 -11.48 33.06
N ALA A 260 -19.55 -12.18 33.92
CA ALA A 260 -18.78 -13.33 33.50
C ALA A 260 -19.75 -14.46 33.13
N VAL A 261 -19.57 -15.05 31.94
CA VAL A 261 -20.42 -16.14 31.45
C VAL A 261 -19.71 -17.46 31.73
N SER A 262 -20.29 -18.28 32.62
CA SER A 262 -19.82 -19.66 32.83
C SER A 262 -20.39 -20.57 31.76
N VAL A 263 -19.51 -21.31 31.07
CA VAL A 263 -19.88 -22.28 30.04
C VAL A 263 -19.89 -23.68 30.64
N GLY A 264 -21.07 -24.31 30.67
CA GLY A 264 -21.23 -25.69 31.16
C GLY A 264 -21.19 -25.84 32.68
N GLY A 265 -21.43 -24.76 33.45
CA GLY A 265 -21.52 -24.80 34.91
C GLY A 265 -20.19 -25.06 35.64
N ASP A 266 -19.06 -24.97 34.91
CA ASP A 266 -17.71 -25.12 35.47
C ASP A 266 -17.09 -23.73 35.72
N PRO A 267 -16.68 -23.41 36.97
CA PRO A 267 -16.00 -22.16 37.29
C PRO A 267 -14.70 -21.95 36.48
N ALA A 268 -14.03 -23.03 36.06
CA ALA A 268 -12.82 -22.98 35.24
C ALA A 268 -13.10 -22.58 33.78
N ARG A 269 -14.35 -22.61 33.33
CA ARG A 269 -14.79 -22.27 31.97
C ARG A 269 -15.59 -20.97 31.95
N THR A 270 -15.06 -19.97 32.65
CA THR A 270 -15.68 -18.65 32.76
C THR A 270 -15.04 -17.67 31.80
N TYR A 271 -15.84 -17.08 30.92
CA TYR A 271 -15.41 -16.06 29.97
C TYR A 271 -15.83 -14.67 30.47
N GLN A 272 -14.86 -13.75 30.56
CA GLN A 272 -15.10 -12.36 30.96
C GLN A 272 -15.23 -11.45 29.73
N ASN A 273 -15.88 -10.29 29.89
CA ASN A 273 -16.01 -9.26 28.84
C ASN A 273 -16.78 -9.69 27.58
N LEU A 274 -17.72 -10.64 27.70
CA LEU A 274 -18.63 -11.01 26.61
C LEU A 274 -19.79 -10.01 26.51
N HIS A 275 -19.73 -9.09 25.56
CA HIS A 275 -20.75 -8.06 25.35
C HIS A 275 -21.95 -8.53 24.51
N SER A 276 -21.72 -9.47 23.59
CA SER A 276 -22.76 -10.11 22.79
C SER A 276 -22.40 -11.57 22.61
N TRP A 277 -23.33 -12.46 22.96
CA TRP A 277 -23.14 -13.89 22.86
C TRP A 277 -24.49 -14.57 22.67
N ARG A 278 -24.46 -15.76 22.07
CA ARG A 278 -25.62 -16.65 21.94
C ARG A 278 -25.20 -18.08 22.20
N TRP A 279 -26.07 -18.86 22.83
CA TRP A 279 -25.90 -20.30 22.89
C TRP A 279 -26.14 -20.90 21.50
N LEU A 280 -25.20 -21.72 21.01
CA LEU A 280 -25.37 -22.45 19.74
C LEU A 280 -25.99 -23.83 19.97
N TYR A 281 -25.65 -24.47 21.10
CA TYR A 281 -26.17 -25.77 21.49
C TYR A 281 -26.05 -25.91 23.02
N GLU A 282 -26.94 -26.70 23.61
CA GLU A 282 -26.92 -27.06 25.03
C GLU A 282 -26.86 -28.59 25.14
N ILE A 283 -26.00 -29.11 26.01
CA ILE A 283 -25.81 -30.56 26.21
C ILE A 283 -26.27 -30.90 27.61
N TYR A 284 -27.26 -31.78 27.73
CA TYR A 284 -27.70 -32.31 29.01
C TYR A 284 -26.76 -33.42 29.49
N LEU A 285 -26.08 -33.19 30.62
CA LEU A 285 -25.23 -34.19 31.27
C LEU A 285 -25.98 -34.79 32.47
N ARG A 286 -26.38 -36.05 32.36
CA ARG A 286 -26.95 -36.80 33.49
C ARG A 286 -25.83 -37.30 34.39
N ARG A 287 -25.76 -36.84 35.64
CA ARG A 287 -24.91 -37.48 36.66
C ARG A 287 -25.50 -38.85 37.01
N THR A 288 -24.76 -39.91 36.72
CA THR A 288 -24.98 -41.26 37.27
C THR A 288 -24.44 -41.35 38.68
#